data_AF-C1MH44-F1
#
_entry.id   AF-C1MH44-F1
#
_cell.length_a   1.000
_cell.length_b   1.000
_cell.length_c   1.000
_cell.angle_alpha   90.00
_cell.angle_beta   90.00
_cell.angle_gamma   90.00
#
_symmetry.space_group_name_H-M   'P 1'
#
loop_
_entity.id
_entity.type
_entity.pdbx_description
1 polymer ?
#
loop_
_entity_poly.entity_id
_entity_poly.type
_entity_poly.pdbx_seq_one_letter_code
_entity_poly.pdbx_strand_id
1 'polypeptide(L)'
;MADAPFEPPPKQSPSSRSSTRKRTTKAEKDAELAKKAAKKPKKNGPSRAHEQMYWDQGKKIVCGVDEAGRGPLAGPVVAAACVFPEDLVIDAINDSKQMTEEDREEVYEQLMENPEVLKSVCVIDHKEIDDINILEATMKAMRKSVEGLPTKADWVLVDGNRVPEPLKGRAEAIVKGDAKSVCIAAASVLAKVTRDRMMVEIAKEHPEYGFAEHKGYGVKSHMAAIHEHGPCPYHRMTFAPMKYMPGGSAYDGDGK
;
A
#
# COMPACT_ATOMS: atom_id res chain seq x y z
N MET A 1 64.84 -34.37 -32.98
CA MET A 1 64.58 -35.80 -33.23
C MET A 1 63.59 -36.27 -32.19
N ALA A 2 62.58 -36.99 -32.66
CA ALA A 2 61.32 -37.25 -32.00
C ALA A 2 61.36 -38.44 -31.01
N ASP A 3 60.24 -38.55 -30.29
CA ASP A 3 59.67 -39.71 -29.59
C ASP A 3 60.26 -40.16 -28.24
N ALA A 4 59.52 -39.83 -27.18
CA ALA A 4 59.25 -40.76 -26.10
C ALA A 4 57.71 -40.91 -25.97
N PRO A 5 57.17 -42.14 -25.93
CA PRO A 5 55.73 -42.40 -26.04
C PRO A 5 54.97 -42.10 -24.74
N PHE A 6 53.78 -41.51 -24.91
CA PHE A 6 52.79 -41.21 -23.88
C PHE A 6 52.00 -42.48 -23.53
N GLU A 7 52.21 -43.03 -22.33
CA GLU A 7 51.35 -44.08 -21.77
C GLU A 7 50.11 -43.45 -21.11
N PRO A 8 48.88 -43.91 -21.42
CA PRO A 8 47.68 -43.40 -20.78
C PRO A 8 47.50 -44.01 -19.37
N PRO A 9 47.04 -43.21 -18.38
CA PRO A 9 46.81 -43.71 -17.03
C PRO A 9 45.61 -44.67 -16.95
N PRO A 10 45.59 -45.57 -15.94
CA PRO A 10 44.59 -46.62 -15.83
C PRO A 10 43.18 -46.08 -15.58
N LYS A 11 42.19 -46.70 -16.25
CA LYS A 11 40.76 -46.41 -16.11
C LYS A 11 40.29 -46.65 -14.68
N GLN A 12 39.96 -45.59 -13.96
CA GLN A 12 39.22 -45.67 -12.70
C GLN A 12 37.76 -46.06 -12.98
N SER A 13 37.28 -47.08 -12.28
CA SER A 13 35.88 -47.50 -12.26
C SER A 13 35.00 -46.43 -11.59
N PRO A 14 33.77 -46.21 -12.07
CA PRO A 14 32.89 -45.21 -11.45
C PRO A 14 32.32 -45.76 -10.13
N SER A 15 32.78 -45.24 -8.99
CA SER A 15 32.07 -45.34 -7.72
C SER A 15 30.86 -44.41 -7.74
N SER A 16 29.68 -44.92 -8.13
CA SER A 16 28.43 -44.16 -7.94
C SER A 16 27.85 -44.47 -6.56
N ARG A 17 27.89 -43.46 -5.69
CA ARG A 17 27.24 -43.44 -4.39
C ARG A 17 25.72 -43.62 -4.59
N SER A 18 25.16 -44.66 -3.99
CA SER A 18 23.71 -44.83 -3.85
C SER A 18 23.13 -43.64 -3.06
N SER A 19 22.46 -42.71 -3.73
CA SER A 19 21.61 -41.73 -3.06
C SER A 19 20.24 -42.37 -2.84
N THR A 20 20.00 -42.92 -1.65
CA THR A 20 18.68 -43.42 -1.26
C THR A 20 17.74 -42.22 -1.05
N ARG A 21 17.16 -41.68 -2.14
CA ARG A 21 16.01 -40.78 -2.04
C ARG A 21 14.84 -41.61 -1.52
N LYS A 22 14.52 -41.47 -0.23
CA LYS A 22 13.26 -41.94 0.35
C LYS A 22 12.11 -41.36 -0.48
N ARG A 23 11.44 -42.20 -1.28
CA ARG A 23 10.20 -41.83 -1.95
C ARG A 23 9.10 -41.77 -0.89
N THR A 24 8.72 -40.56 -0.50
CA THR A 24 7.52 -40.33 0.30
C THR A 24 6.30 -40.78 -0.50
N THR A 25 5.46 -41.61 0.10
CA THR A 25 4.23 -42.11 -0.50
C THR A 25 3.24 -40.95 -0.71
N LYS A 26 2.29 -41.12 -1.65
CA LYS A 26 1.23 -40.13 -1.89
C LYS A 26 0.43 -39.86 -0.60
N ALA A 27 0.18 -40.90 0.21
CA ALA A 27 -0.48 -40.77 1.51
C ALA A 27 0.33 -39.95 2.53
N GLU A 28 1.67 -40.05 2.55
CA GLU A 28 2.51 -39.22 3.42
C GLU A 28 2.55 -37.76 2.96
N LYS A 29 2.55 -37.51 1.64
CA LYS A 29 2.42 -36.15 1.09
C LYS A 29 1.04 -35.55 1.37
N ASP A 30 -0.02 -36.34 1.20
CA ASP A 30 -1.40 -35.92 1.44
C ASP A 30 -1.64 -35.69 2.94
N ALA A 31 -1.01 -36.49 3.82
CA ALA A 31 -1.02 -36.26 5.27
C ALA A 31 -0.17 -35.06 5.70
N GLU A 32 0.94 -34.76 5.02
CA GLU A 32 1.73 -33.54 5.24
C GLU A 32 0.98 -32.30 4.73
N LEU A 33 0.29 -32.40 3.60
CA LEU A 33 -0.60 -31.38 3.06
C LEU A 33 -1.81 -31.16 3.98
N ALA A 34 -2.42 -32.23 4.51
CA ALA A 34 -3.49 -32.16 5.49
C ALA A 34 -3.01 -31.60 6.84
N LYS A 35 -1.79 -31.90 7.28
CA LYS A 35 -1.17 -31.29 8.47
C LYS A 35 -0.76 -29.82 8.25
N LYS A 36 -0.39 -29.43 7.03
CA LYS A 36 -0.20 -28.01 6.65
C LYS A 36 -1.55 -27.27 6.57
N ALA A 37 -2.60 -27.94 6.10
CA ALA A 37 -3.97 -27.42 6.05
C ALA A 37 -4.64 -27.35 7.44
N ALA A 38 -4.22 -28.19 8.39
CA ALA A 38 -4.72 -28.21 9.77
C ALA A 38 -3.97 -27.28 10.74
N LYS A 39 -3.20 -26.29 10.23
CA LYS A 39 -2.79 -25.16 11.07
C LYS A 39 -4.02 -24.26 11.29
N LYS A 40 -4.54 -24.25 12.52
CA LYS A 40 -5.44 -23.19 13.01
C LYS A 40 -4.93 -21.81 12.54
N PRO A 41 -5.81 -20.91 12.07
CA PRO A 41 -5.41 -19.76 11.28
C PRO A 41 -4.52 -18.83 12.10
N LYS A 42 -3.43 -18.35 11.50
CA LYS A 42 -2.71 -17.18 12.04
C LYS A 42 -3.68 -16.01 11.98
N LYS A 43 -4.25 -15.62 13.13
CA LYS A 43 -5.06 -14.41 13.25
C LYS A 43 -4.11 -13.21 13.12
N ASN A 44 -3.83 -12.83 11.87
CA ASN A 44 -2.86 -11.78 11.50
C ASN A 44 -3.56 -10.49 11.00
N GLY A 45 -4.88 -10.39 11.16
CA GLY A 45 -5.63 -9.18 10.83
C GLY A 45 -5.65 -8.17 11.97
N PRO A 46 -6.06 -6.92 11.69
CA PRO A 46 -6.24 -5.89 12.70
C PRO A 46 -7.22 -6.35 13.78
N SER A 47 -7.06 -5.83 14.99
CA SER A 47 -7.96 -6.08 16.10
C SER A 47 -8.73 -4.81 16.46
N ARG A 48 -9.73 -4.93 17.32
CA ARG A 48 -10.45 -3.80 17.91
C ARG A 48 -9.79 -3.22 19.17
N ALA A 49 -8.57 -3.64 19.51
CA ALA A 49 -7.97 -3.31 20.81
C ALA A 49 -7.78 -1.80 21.01
N HIS A 50 -7.41 -1.07 19.94
CA HIS A 50 -7.28 0.38 20.01
C HIS A 50 -8.63 1.08 20.13
N GLU A 51 -9.62 0.63 19.37
CA GLU A 51 -10.99 1.14 19.43
C GLU A 51 -11.59 0.93 20.84
N GLN A 52 -11.49 -0.30 21.35
CA GLN A 52 -11.98 -0.69 22.68
C GLN A 52 -11.37 0.16 23.80
N MET A 53 -10.06 0.41 23.74
CA MET A 53 -9.38 1.23 24.75
C MET A 53 -10.02 2.61 24.91
N TYR A 54 -10.54 3.20 23.84
CA TYR A 54 -11.20 4.50 23.88
C TYR A 54 -12.71 4.42 24.11
N TRP A 55 -13.38 3.36 23.64
CA TRP A 55 -14.77 3.06 24.01
C TRP A 55 -14.91 2.90 25.53
N ASP A 56 -13.98 2.19 26.18
CA ASP A 56 -13.94 2.01 27.64
C ASP A 56 -13.73 3.34 28.40
N GLN A 57 -13.16 4.35 27.74
CA GLN A 57 -13.00 5.71 28.27
C GLN A 57 -14.20 6.62 27.95
N GLY A 58 -15.29 6.07 27.41
CA GLY A 58 -16.52 6.77 27.08
C GLY A 58 -16.47 7.58 25.78
N LYS A 59 -15.45 7.39 24.94
CA LYS A 59 -15.44 7.93 23.56
C LYS A 59 -16.39 7.07 22.75
N LYS A 60 -17.43 7.64 22.13
CA LYS A 60 -18.40 6.84 21.36
C LYS A 60 -17.97 6.68 19.91
N ILE A 61 -17.42 7.73 19.33
CA ILE A 61 -17.06 7.78 17.92
C ILE A 61 -15.53 7.75 17.80
N VAL A 62 -14.97 6.56 17.59
CA VAL A 62 -13.55 6.35 17.35
C VAL A 62 -13.32 6.15 15.85
N CYS A 63 -12.57 7.06 15.25
CA CYS A 63 -12.27 7.06 13.82
C CYS A 63 -10.85 6.56 13.56
N GLY A 64 -10.65 5.80 12.49
CA GLY A 64 -9.34 5.48 11.92
C GLY A 64 -9.06 6.30 10.66
N VAL A 65 -7.80 6.66 10.45
CA VAL A 65 -7.34 7.49 9.34
C VAL A 65 -6.09 6.89 8.73
N ASP A 66 -6.06 6.82 7.40
CA ASP A 66 -4.89 6.35 6.63
C ASP A 66 -4.82 7.05 5.26
N GLU A 67 -3.66 6.99 4.62
CA GLU A 67 -3.39 7.54 3.30
C GLU A 67 -2.92 6.52 2.26
N ALA A 68 -3.17 6.85 0.99
CA ALA A 68 -2.59 6.20 -0.17
C ALA A 68 -1.93 7.23 -1.08
N GLY A 69 -0.80 6.87 -1.69
CA GLY A 69 -0.20 7.65 -2.77
C GLY A 69 0.91 8.61 -2.39
N ARG A 70 1.65 8.37 -1.31
CA ARG A 70 2.81 9.22 -0.98
C ARG A 70 4.02 9.02 -1.89
N GLY A 71 4.35 7.78 -2.22
CA GLY A 71 5.53 7.43 -3.02
C GLY A 71 5.44 7.61 -4.55
N PRO A 72 4.27 7.53 -5.20
CA PRO A 72 4.14 7.69 -6.65
C PRO A 72 4.70 9.00 -7.21
N LEU A 73 5.18 8.94 -8.45
CA LEU A 73 5.67 10.10 -9.21
C LEU A 73 4.54 10.91 -9.85
N ALA A 74 3.34 10.33 -9.93
CA ALA A 74 2.17 10.94 -10.56
C ALA A 74 0.89 10.72 -9.74
N GLY A 75 -0.06 11.62 -9.95
CA GLY A 75 -1.38 11.58 -9.35
C GLY A 75 -1.44 12.10 -7.91
N PRO A 76 -2.61 12.03 -7.28
CA PRO A 76 -2.87 12.64 -5.98
C PRO A 76 -2.34 11.80 -4.80
N VAL A 77 -2.32 12.43 -3.63
CA VAL A 77 -2.39 11.72 -2.35
C VAL A 77 -3.85 11.72 -1.91
N VAL A 78 -4.32 10.58 -1.44
CA VAL A 78 -5.70 10.38 -0.97
C VAL A 78 -5.64 9.92 0.47
N ALA A 79 -6.42 10.53 1.35
CA ALA A 79 -6.61 10.04 2.71
C ALA A 79 -8.08 9.79 2.97
N ALA A 80 -8.37 8.81 3.80
CA ALA A 80 -9.72 8.50 4.23
C ALA A 80 -9.81 8.51 5.75
N ALA A 81 -11.00 8.82 6.25
CA ALA A 81 -11.38 8.69 7.63
C ALA A 81 -12.57 7.73 7.68
N CYS A 82 -12.52 6.74 8.58
CA CYS A 82 -13.55 5.73 8.72
C CYS A 82 -13.89 5.52 10.19
N VAL A 83 -15.17 5.56 10.52
CA VAL A 83 -15.73 5.10 11.78
C VAL A 83 -16.46 3.81 11.48
N PHE A 84 -16.05 2.77 12.17
CA PHE A 84 -16.56 1.44 11.93
C PHE A 84 -17.33 0.98 13.18
N PRO A 85 -18.64 0.65 13.06
CA PRO A 85 -19.46 0.25 14.19
C PRO A 85 -18.88 -0.91 14.99
N GLU A 86 -19.14 -0.93 16.31
CA GLU A 86 -18.63 -1.94 17.24
C GLU A 86 -19.07 -3.37 16.84
N ASP A 87 -20.36 -3.53 16.53
CA ASP A 87 -20.96 -4.82 16.20
C ASP A 87 -20.75 -5.26 14.75
N LEU A 88 -20.20 -4.39 13.91
CA LEU A 88 -19.96 -4.71 12.51
C LEU A 88 -18.68 -5.56 12.39
N VAL A 89 -18.79 -6.65 11.65
CA VAL A 89 -17.68 -7.51 11.25
C VAL A 89 -17.70 -7.61 9.73
N ILE A 90 -16.58 -7.24 9.11
CA ILE A 90 -16.32 -7.53 7.70
C ILE A 90 -15.10 -8.46 7.69
N ASP A 91 -15.34 -9.74 7.39
CA ASP A 91 -14.35 -10.82 7.52
C ASP A 91 -13.07 -10.57 6.72
N ALA A 92 -13.19 -9.84 5.60
CA ALA A 92 -12.08 -9.54 4.69
C ALA A 92 -11.26 -8.29 5.08
N ILE A 93 -11.65 -7.51 6.10
CA ILE A 93 -10.84 -6.34 6.49
C ILE A 93 -9.51 -6.79 7.08
N ASN A 94 -8.45 -6.46 6.34
CA ASN A 94 -7.07 -6.69 6.73
C ASN A 94 -6.21 -5.49 6.28
N ASP A 95 -4.91 -5.53 6.57
CA ASP A 95 -3.92 -4.63 5.96
C ASP A 95 -4.11 -4.65 4.43
N SER A 96 -4.46 -3.51 3.85
CA SER A 96 -4.77 -3.38 2.42
C SER A 96 -3.63 -3.86 1.51
N LYS A 97 -2.39 -3.88 1.99
CA LYS A 97 -1.22 -4.39 1.25
C LYS A 97 -1.16 -5.92 1.23
N GLN A 98 -1.87 -6.59 2.14
CA GLN A 98 -1.99 -8.05 2.24
C GLN A 98 -3.23 -8.59 1.49
N MET A 99 -4.10 -7.71 1.01
CA MET A 99 -5.30 -8.04 0.27
C MET A 99 -5.03 -8.10 -1.24
N THR A 100 -5.78 -8.93 -1.96
CA THR A 100 -5.81 -8.88 -3.43
C THR A 100 -6.52 -7.60 -3.90
N GLU A 101 -6.43 -7.27 -5.21
CA GLU A 101 -7.17 -6.13 -5.74
C GLU A 101 -8.67 -6.38 -5.68
N GLU A 102 -9.09 -7.61 -5.97
CA GLU A 102 -10.46 -8.09 -5.89
C GLU A 102 -11.01 -8.00 -4.46
N ASP A 103 -10.28 -8.49 -3.45
CA ASP A 103 -10.73 -8.42 -2.06
C ASP A 103 -10.84 -6.96 -1.57
N ARG A 104 -9.94 -6.07 -2.02
CA ARG A 104 -10.02 -4.64 -1.69
C ARG A 104 -11.24 -3.98 -2.30
N GLU A 105 -11.55 -4.30 -3.55
CA GLU A 105 -12.74 -3.78 -4.23
C GLU A 105 -14.02 -4.27 -3.54
N GLU A 106 -14.10 -5.55 -3.16
CA GLU A 106 -15.25 -6.08 -2.42
C GLU A 106 -15.43 -5.38 -1.06
N VAL A 107 -14.35 -5.24 -0.28
CA VAL A 107 -14.42 -4.53 1.01
C VAL A 107 -14.75 -3.05 0.82
N TYR A 108 -14.24 -2.41 -0.24
CA TYR A 108 -14.59 -1.03 -0.55
C TYR A 108 -16.09 -0.87 -0.80
N GLU A 109 -16.70 -1.73 -1.61
CA GLU A 109 -18.15 -1.69 -1.86
C GLU A 109 -18.94 -1.95 -0.57
N GLN A 110 -18.57 -2.95 0.24
CA GLN A 110 -19.22 -3.18 1.53
C GLN A 110 -19.12 -1.98 2.48
N LEU A 111 -17.95 -1.32 2.54
CA LEU A 111 -17.75 -0.10 3.31
C LEU A 111 -18.60 1.05 2.78
N MET A 112 -18.74 1.19 1.45
CA MET A 112 -19.49 2.27 0.81
C MET A 112 -21.01 2.11 0.92
N GLU A 113 -21.51 0.89 0.76
CA GLU A 113 -22.95 0.57 0.83
C GLU A 113 -23.49 0.57 2.26
N ASN A 114 -22.65 0.25 3.25
CA ASN A 114 -23.10 0.20 4.64
C ASN A 114 -23.35 1.62 5.21
N PRO A 115 -24.60 1.95 5.60
CA PRO A 115 -24.97 3.27 6.12
C PRO A 115 -24.47 3.53 7.55
N GLU A 116 -24.13 2.49 8.31
CA GLU A 116 -23.61 2.61 9.67
C GLU A 116 -22.12 2.95 9.70
N VAL A 117 -21.41 2.69 8.59
CA VAL A 117 -20.01 3.09 8.42
C VAL A 117 -19.95 4.58 8.05
N LEU A 118 -19.51 5.41 8.99
CA LEU A 118 -19.25 6.82 8.71
C LEU A 118 -17.90 6.94 8.02
N LYS A 119 -17.87 7.58 6.86
CA LYS A 119 -16.67 7.67 6.05
C LYS A 119 -16.53 9.03 5.39
N SER A 120 -15.30 9.40 5.10
CA SER A 120 -14.98 10.57 4.31
C SER A 120 -13.64 10.37 3.63
N VAL A 121 -13.52 10.87 2.40
CA VAL A 121 -12.30 10.76 1.60
C VAL A 121 -11.89 12.17 1.17
N CYS A 122 -10.62 12.49 1.35
CA CYS A 122 -10.02 13.73 0.88
C CYS A 122 -8.90 13.43 -0.11
N VAL A 123 -8.94 14.15 -1.23
CA VAL A 123 -7.94 14.08 -2.29
C VAL A 123 -7.18 15.40 -2.31
N ILE A 124 -5.86 15.33 -2.30
CA ILE A 124 -4.97 16.47 -2.57
C ILE A 124 -4.23 16.17 -3.88
N ASP A 125 -4.39 17.03 -4.87
CA ASP A 125 -3.83 16.82 -6.20
C ASP A 125 -2.30 17.02 -6.23
N HIS A 126 -1.70 16.62 -7.35
CA HIS A 126 -0.25 16.67 -7.55
C HIS A 126 0.29 18.11 -7.58
N LYS A 127 -0.50 19.10 -8.01
CA LYS A 127 -0.07 20.51 -8.04
C LYS A 127 0.08 21.04 -6.63
N GLU A 128 -0.94 20.78 -5.80
CA GLU A 128 -0.87 21.18 -4.40
C GLU A 128 0.24 20.40 -3.67
N ILE A 129 0.47 19.11 -3.98
CA ILE A 129 1.62 18.36 -3.45
C ILE A 129 2.95 19.07 -3.79
N ASP A 130 3.11 19.56 -5.02
CA ASP A 130 4.29 20.30 -5.44
C ASP A 130 4.41 21.65 -4.68
N ASP A 131 3.29 22.34 -4.41
CA ASP A 131 3.26 23.61 -3.69
C ASP A 131 3.63 23.48 -2.21
N ILE A 132 3.07 22.47 -1.52
CA ILE A 132 3.18 22.36 -0.05
C ILE A 132 4.04 21.20 0.42
N ASN A 133 4.64 20.42 -0.47
CA ASN A 133 5.35 19.16 -0.21
C ASN A 133 4.45 17.97 0.21
N ILE A 134 4.95 16.75 0.00
CA ILE A 134 4.18 15.52 0.22
C ILE A 134 3.80 15.26 1.68
N LEU A 135 4.63 15.69 2.65
CA LEU A 135 4.33 15.49 4.06
C LEU A 135 3.14 16.35 4.47
N GLU A 136 3.17 17.64 4.15
CA GLU A 136 2.07 18.56 4.50
C GLU A 136 0.81 18.27 3.67
N ALA A 137 0.94 17.87 2.40
CA ALA A 137 -0.21 17.40 1.61
C ALA A 137 -0.87 16.17 2.24
N THR A 138 -0.07 15.21 2.75
CA THR A 138 -0.60 14.05 3.48
C THR A 138 -1.31 14.48 4.75
N MET A 139 -0.68 15.31 5.59
CA MET A 139 -1.28 15.80 6.84
C MET A 139 -2.57 16.57 6.57
N LYS A 140 -2.60 17.39 5.50
CA LYS A 140 -3.79 18.12 5.07
C LYS A 140 -4.90 17.17 4.61
N ALA A 141 -4.59 16.15 3.82
CA ALA A 141 -5.56 15.15 3.38
C ALA A 141 -6.17 14.41 4.57
N MET A 142 -5.35 13.90 5.49
CA MET A 142 -5.80 13.21 6.71
C MET A 142 -6.67 14.09 7.61
N ARG A 143 -6.27 15.35 7.81
CA ARG A 143 -7.06 16.31 8.58
C ARG A 143 -8.42 16.53 7.93
N LYS A 144 -8.43 16.82 6.63
CA LYS A 144 -9.66 17.11 5.88
C LYS A 144 -10.58 15.90 5.79
N SER A 145 -10.06 14.68 5.72
CA SER A 145 -10.90 13.48 5.76
C SER A 145 -11.62 13.37 7.12
N VAL A 146 -10.94 13.64 8.23
CA VAL A 146 -11.59 13.69 9.55
C VAL A 146 -12.62 14.80 9.65
N GLU A 147 -12.30 16.00 9.15
CA GLU A 147 -13.22 17.15 9.12
C GLU A 147 -14.45 16.91 8.25
N GLY A 148 -14.31 16.07 7.21
CA GLY A 148 -15.38 15.71 6.28
C GLY A 148 -16.27 14.56 6.73
N LEU A 149 -16.07 13.99 7.93
CA LEU A 149 -16.99 12.99 8.48
C LEU A 149 -18.37 13.62 8.76
N PRO A 150 -19.46 12.88 8.55
CA PRO A 150 -20.83 13.38 8.80
C PRO A 150 -21.07 13.69 10.29
N THR A 151 -20.33 13.03 11.18
CA THR A 151 -20.38 13.26 12.62
C THR A 151 -18.97 13.45 13.15
N LYS A 152 -18.81 14.38 14.09
CA LYS A 152 -17.52 14.64 14.74
C LYS A 152 -17.07 13.41 15.53
N ALA A 153 -15.90 12.87 15.17
CA ALA A 153 -15.25 11.82 15.96
C ALA A 153 -14.86 12.34 17.36
N ASP A 154 -15.00 11.50 18.39
CA ASP A 154 -14.52 11.79 19.75
C ASP A 154 -13.01 11.54 19.88
N TRP A 155 -12.50 10.55 19.14
CA TRP A 155 -11.10 10.19 19.09
C TRP A 155 -10.69 9.74 17.68
N VAL A 156 -9.43 9.99 17.31
CA VAL A 156 -8.89 9.66 15.99
C VAL A 156 -7.61 8.83 16.12
N LEU A 157 -7.59 7.68 15.49
CA LEU A 157 -6.44 6.79 15.34
C LEU A 157 -5.84 7.04 13.95
N VAL A 158 -4.61 7.53 13.87
CA VAL A 158 -3.96 7.91 12.60
C VAL A 158 -2.85 6.91 12.28
N ASP A 159 -2.83 6.36 11.06
CA ASP A 159 -1.69 5.54 10.64
C ASP A 159 -0.40 6.36 10.58
N GLY A 160 0.70 5.76 11.02
CA GLY A 160 2.03 6.34 10.96
C GLY A 160 2.50 6.89 12.30
N ASN A 161 3.33 7.94 12.26
CA ASN A 161 4.07 8.43 13.42
C ASN A 161 3.77 9.90 13.76
N ARG A 162 2.79 10.52 13.09
CA ARG A 162 2.48 11.93 13.26
C ARG A 162 0.98 12.16 13.23
N VAL A 163 0.51 13.01 14.14
CA VAL A 163 -0.87 13.47 14.18
C VAL A 163 -0.97 14.81 13.44
N PRO A 164 -1.91 14.98 12.48
CA PRO A 164 -2.18 16.26 11.84
C PRO A 164 -2.68 17.32 12.82
N GLU A 165 -2.27 18.57 12.67
CA GLU A 165 -2.92 19.69 13.38
C GLU A 165 -4.29 19.98 12.77
N PRO A 166 -5.31 20.45 13.51
CA PRO A 166 -5.34 20.65 14.97
C PRO A 166 -5.86 19.42 15.72
N LEU A 167 -5.67 18.20 15.19
CA LEU A 167 -6.20 16.97 15.82
C LEU A 167 -5.43 16.57 17.09
N LYS A 168 -4.26 17.18 17.35
CA LYS A 168 -3.50 16.93 18.58
C LYS A 168 -4.38 17.19 19.81
N GLY A 169 -4.28 16.28 20.78
CA GLY A 169 -5.12 16.29 21.99
C GLY A 169 -6.44 15.53 21.87
N ARG A 170 -6.85 15.14 20.65
CA ARG A 170 -8.02 14.26 20.41
C ARG A 170 -7.71 13.13 19.41
N ALA A 171 -6.44 12.80 19.26
CA ALA A 171 -5.95 11.82 18.32
C ALA A 171 -4.62 11.23 18.78
N GLU A 172 -4.31 10.01 18.32
CA GLU A 172 -3.00 9.38 18.45
C GLU A 172 -2.52 8.83 17.10
N ALA A 173 -1.19 8.73 16.95
CA ALA A 173 -0.57 8.09 15.79
C ALA A 173 -0.14 6.66 16.14
N ILE A 174 -0.47 5.70 15.28
CA ILE A 174 -0.17 4.29 15.46
C ILE A 174 0.69 3.84 14.28
N VAL A 175 1.95 3.48 14.58
CA VAL A 175 2.84 2.93 13.56
C VAL A 175 2.33 1.56 13.11
N LYS A 176 2.07 1.41 11.80
CA LYS A 176 1.41 0.23 11.21
C LYS A 176 0.03 0.01 11.81
N GLY A 177 -0.73 1.09 11.90
CA GLY A 177 -2.09 1.15 12.40
C GLY A 177 -3.03 0.31 11.55
N ASP A 178 -2.81 0.25 10.23
CA ASP A 178 -3.54 -0.62 9.28
C ASP A 178 -3.53 -2.10 9.70
N ALA A 179 -2.44 -2.58 10.26
CA ALA A 179 -2.32 -3.94 10.77
C ALA A 179 -2.81 -4.13 12.23
N LYS A 180 -3.24 -3.06 12.91
CA LYS A 180 -3.52 -3.06 14.36
C LYS A 180 -4.93 -2.62 14.73
N SER A 181 -5.52 -1.72 13.96
CA SER A 181 -6.85 -1.13 14.16
C SER A 181 -7.73 -1.40 12.94
N VAL A 182 -8.95 -1.88 13.19
CA VAL A 182 -9.93 -2.15 12.14
C VAL A 182 -10.38 -0.85 11.48
N CYS A 183 -10.56 0.22 12.25
CA CYS A 183 -10.92 1.52 11.68
C CYS A 183 -9.83 2.07 10.76
N ILE A 184 -8.55 1.93 11.13
CA ILE A 184 -7.44 2.35 10.26
C ILE A 184 -7.37 1.45 9.02
N ALA A 185 -7.52 0.13 9.17
CA ALA A 185 -7.55 -0.79 8.04
C ALA A 185 -8.67 -0.45 7.04
N ALA A 186 -9.87 -0.14 7.53
CA ALA A 186 -10.99 0.30 6.69
C ALA A 186 -10.69 1.61 5.96
N ALA A 187 -10.08 2.59 6.65
CA ALA A 187 -9.62 3.83 6.02
C ALA A 187 -8.55 3.56 4.94
N SER A 188 -7.63 2.62 5.17
CA SER A 188 -6.60 2.23 4.20
C SER A 188 -7.21 1.72 2.89
N VAL A 189 -8.26 0.89 2.98
CA VAL A 189 -8.96 0.34 1.81
C VAL A 189 -9.66 1.46 1.06
N LEU A 190 -10.39 2.34 1.75
CA LEU A 190 -11.05 3.50 1.14
C LEU A 190 -10.05 4.39 0.39
N ALA A 191 -8.96 4.78 1.04
CA ALA A 191 -7.93 5.61 0.43
C ALA A 191 -7.28 4.93 -0.78
N LYS A 192 -6.93 3.64 -0.65
CA LYS A 192 -6.23 2.86 -1.68
C LYS A 192 -7.09 2.66 -2.92
N VAL A 193 -8.31 2.16 -2.75
CA VAL A 193 -9.22 1.87 -3.88
C VAL A 193 -9.64 3.17 -4.58
N THR A 194 -10.00 4.22 -3.83
CA THR A 194 -10.31 5.51 -4.44
C THR A 194 -9.13 6.03 -5.27
N ARG A 195 -7.90 6.01 -4.72
CA ARG A 195 -6.72 6.47 -5.47
C ARG A 195 -6.46 5.62 -6.70
N ASP A 196 -6.53 4.30 -6.58
CA ASP A 196 -6.20 3.40 -7.68
C ASP A 196 -7.21 3.57 -8.84
N ARG A 197 -8.50 3.73 -8.53
CA ARG A 197 -9.54 4.07 -9.52
C ARG A 197 -9.23 5.39 -10.23
N MET A 198 -8.81 6.43 -9.50
CA MET A 198 -8.39 7.70 -10.12
C MET A 198 -7.20 7.52 -11.08
N MET A 199 -6.22 6.70 -10.71
CA MET A 199 -5.07 6.44 -11.60
C MET A 199 -5.45 5.64 -12.85
N VAL A 200 -6.44 4.74 -12.75
CA VAL A 200 -7.01 4.03 -13.91
C VAL A 200 -7.73 4.99 -14.85
N GLU A 201 -8.47 5.97 -14.33
CA GLU A 201 -9.09 7.00 -15.18
C GLU A 201 -8.04 7.88 -15.88
N ILE A 202 -7.00 8.33 -15.16
CA ILE A 202 -5.89 9.08 -15.76
C ILE A 202 -5.18 8.26 -16.85
N ALA A 203 -5.08 6.94 -16.68
CA ALA A 203 -4.47 6.05 -17.67
C ALA A 203 -5.23 6.05 -19.02
N LYS A 204 -6.53 6.35 -19.03
CA LYS A 204 -7.31 6.45 -20.28
C LYS A 204 -6.92 7.70 -21.09
N GLU A 205 -6.59 8.78 -20.41
CA GLU A 205 -6.13 10.04 -21.02
C GLU A 205 -4.65 9.99 -21.42
N HIS A 206 -3.86 9.21 -20.68
CA HIS A 206 -2.40 9.12 -20.80
C HIS A 206 -1.92 7.65 -20.87
N PRO A 207 -2.32 6.89 -21.91
CA PRO A 207 -2.06 5.45 -22.00
C PRO A 207 -0.57 5.10 -22.09
N GLU A 208 0.27 5.98 -22.63
CA GLU A 208 1.71 5.79 -22.82
C GLU A 208 2.49 5.63 -21.51
N TYR A 209 1.92 6.07 -20.37
CA TYR A 209 2.59 6.02 -19.07
C TYR A 209 2.29 4.77 -18.26
N GLY A 210 1.36 3.90 -18.66
CA GLY A 210 1.07 2.64 -17.94
C GLY A 210 0.42 2.80 -16.56
N PHE A 211 -0.21 3.96 -16.28
CA PHE A 211 -0.77 4.27 -14.95
C PHE A 211 -1.78 3.26 -14.42
N ALA A 212 -2.51 2.55 -15.29
CA ALA A 212 -3.46 1.52 -14.88
C ALA A 212 -2.77 0.35 -14.16
N GLU A 213 -1.51 0.06 -14.46
CA GLU A 213 -0.79 -1.07 -13.86
C GLU A 213 -0.10 -0.65 -12.56
N HIS A 214 0.82 0.32 -12.65
CA HIS A 214 1.68 0.71 -11.53
C HIS A 214 1.17 1.94 -10.79
N LYS A 215 -0.02 2.47 -11.10
CA LYS A 215 -0.70 3.53 -10.33
C LYS A 215 0.19 4.75 -10.04
N GLY A 216 1.08 5.09 -10.98
CA GLY A 216 2.03 6.20 -10.89
C GLY A 216 3.33 5.93 -10.12
N TYR A 217 3.57 4.73 -9.59
CA TYR A 217 4.85 4.38 -8.97
C TYR A 217 5.99 4.39 -9.99
N GLY A 218 7.21 4.77 -9.56
CA GLY A 218 8.41 4.87 -10.40
C GLY A 218 9.03 3.51 -10.74
N VAL A 219 8.24 2.62 -11.34
CA VAL A 219 8.71 1.33 -11.87
C VAL A 219 9.47 1.55 -13.20
N LYS A 220 10.22 0.53 -13.64
CA LYS A 220 11.05 0.64 -14.87
C LYS A 220 10.26 1.08 -16.10
N SER A 221 9.05 0.55 -16.30
CA SER A 221 8.20 0.92 -17.43
C SER A 221 7.77 2.39 -17.38
N HIS A 222 7.35 2.86 -16.20
CA HIS A 222 6.97 4.26 -16.01
C HIS A 222 8.14 5.22 -16.28
N MET A 223 9.33 4.88 -15.77
CA MET A 223 10.54 5.68 -15.97
C MET A 223 10.97 5.74 -17.44
N ALA A 224 10.80 4.63 -18.17
CA ALA A 224 11.04 4.59 -19.61
C ALA A 224 10.05 5.50 -20.36
N ALA A 225 8.76 5.44 -20.02
CA ALA A 225 7.74 6.31 -20.60
C ALA A 225 8.03 7.80 -20.35
N ILE A 226 8.44 8.17 -19.13
CA ILE A 226 8.84 9.55 -18.79
C ILE A 226 10.06 9.98 -19.62
N HIS A 227 11.03 9.10 -19.85
CA HIS A 227 12.20 9.42 -20.66
C HIS A 227 11.86 9.59 -22.15
N GLU A 228 10.93 8.78 -22.67
CA GLU A 228 10.51 8.80 -24.07
C GLU A 228 9.56 9.96 -24.39
N HIS A 229 8.59 10.23 -23.51
CA HIS A 229 7.49 11.16 -23.75
C HIS A 229 7.57 12.47 -22.94
N GLY A 230 8.51 12.57 -22.00
CA GLY A 230 8.55 13.64 -21.00
C GLY A 230 7.54 13.40 -19.87
N PRO A 231 7.41 14.31 -18.89
CA PRO A 231 6.35 14.25 -17.88
C PRO A 231 5.01 14.77 -18.45
N CYS A 232 3.91 14.06 -18.19
CA CYS A 232 2.55 14.55 -18.43
C CYS A 232 2.02 15.47 -17.31
N PRO A 233 0.87 16.16 -17.51
CA PRO A 233 0.29 17.10 -16.55
C PRO A 233 -0.01 16.57 -15.16
N TYR A 234 -0.06 15.24 -14.95
CA TYR A 234 -0.34 14.62 -13.65
C TYR A 234 0.92 14.22 -12.86
N HIS A 235 2.11 14.46 -13.39
CA HIS A 235 3.36 14.21 -12.66
C HIS A 235 3.59 15.25 -11.56
N ARG A 236 4.24 14.81 -10.49
CA ARG A 236 4.71 15.65 -9.38
C ARG A 236 6.09 16.17 -9.75
N MET A 237 6.16 17.42 -10.17
CA MET A 237 7.36 18.01 -10.75
C MET A 237 8.47 18.22 -9.71
N THR A 238 8.13 18.22 -8.42
CA THR A 238 9.10 18.31 -7.33
C THR A 238 9.74 16.97 -6.95
N PHE A 239 9.25 15.84 -7.47
CA PHE A 239 9.78 14.51 -7.19
C PHE A 239 10.94 14.17 -8.13
N ALA A 240 11.91 13.38 -7.66
CA ALA A 240 12.92 12.81 -8.54
C ALA A 240 12.29 11.71 -9.41
N PRO A 241 12.61 11.63 -10.73
CA PRO A 241 13.60 12.42 -11.44
C PRO A 241 13.09 13.75 -12.05
N MET A 242 11.78 14.03 -12.06
CA MET A 242 11.18 15.22 -12.70
C MET A 242 11.89 16.52 -12.28
N LYS A 243 12.21 16.64 -10.99
CA LYS A 243 12.92 17.77 -10.39
C LYS A 243 14.23 18.13 -11.11
N TYR A 244 14.87 17.15 -11.74
CA TYR A 244 16.17 17.31 -12.41
C TYR A 244 16.06 17.28 -13.93
N MET A 245 14.86 17.11 -14.49
CA MET A 245 14.65 17.16 -15.94
C MET A 245 14.68 18.62 -16.43
N PRO A 246 15.21 18.91 -17.62
CA PRO A 246 15.16 20.25 -18.20
C PRO A 246 13.70 20.73 -18.29
N GLY A 247 13.37 21.85 -17.63
CA GLY A 247 12.00 22.38 -17.52
C GLY A 247 11.27 22.05 -16.20
N GLY A 248 11.83 21.18 -15.34
CA GLY A 248 11.44 21.06 -13.94
C GLY A 248 12.09 22.19 -13.14
N SER A 249 11.35 22.83 -12.24
CA SER A 249 11.73 24.07 -11.56
C SER A 249 13.02 23.94 -10.70
N ALA A 250 14.18 24.08 -11.33
CA ALA A 250 15.49 24.48 -10.78
C ALA A 250 16.55 24.67 -11.90
N TYR A 251 16.14 25.11 -13.09
CA TYR A 251 17.08 25.66 -14.07
C TYR A 251 16.98 27.19 -13.99
N ASP A 252 17.60 27.76 -12.96
CA ASP A 252 18.03 29.15 -13.03
C ASP A 252 19.13 29.21 -14.08
N GLY A 253 18.88 29.99 -15.13
CA GLY A 253 19.84 30.23 -16.17
C GLY A 253 21.10 30.84 -15.59
N ASP A 254 22.22 30.16 -15.80
CA ASP A 254 23.50 30.74 -16.24
C ASP A 254 24.58 29.65 -16.19
N GLY A 255 25.24 29.38 -17.32
CA GLY A 255 26.52 28.66 -17.26
C GLY A 255 27.00 27.90 -18.49
N LYS A 256 27.34 28.65 -19.55
CA LYS A 256 28.24 28.33 -20.68
C LYS A 256 27.76 27.42 -21.80
#